data_AF-E9SEL4-F1
#
_entry.id   AF-E9SEL4-F1
#
_cell.length_a   1.000
_cell.length_b   1.000
_cell.length_c   1.000
_cell.angle_alpha   90.00
_cell.angle_beta   90.00
_cell.angle_gamma   90.00
#
_symmetry.space_group_name_H-M   'P 1'
#
loop_
_entity.id
_entity.type
_entity.pdbx_description
1 polymer ?
#
loop_
_entity_poly.entity_id
_entity_poly.type
_entity_poly.pdbx_seq_one_letter_code
_entity_poly.pdbx_strand_id
1 'polypeptide(L)'
;MKCPMCGKSVGDHDALCPSCGSELFIDTKLAAKIFEKREEPEPDVPKSKGKKKDKVGRLKGSMKPDLHSIKLIAIALLSLLVIILVVVLIFRSISTKGEKYAKKAADFIGADFDTASKKMDFKIKQESGYKGLTAVIDYNYVAESDDDVRIDGVTYPEWAVIFKTDENDRITEVRYCDFKSIKSDIKGVKKEHMVNLDKFTTGTDKSTIDKELDMDYYSISYTKDGTAYIYRYWYENDSGDEQPVVLTVYYDSDGDFKAYTPQMLNHRYM
;
A
#
# COMPACT_ATOMS: atom_id res chain seq x y z
N MET A 1 -0.11 8.47 32.84
CA MET A 1 0.30 7.81 31.57
C MET A 1 1.83 7.69 31.48
N LYS A 2 2.40 6.99 30.49
CA LYS A 2 3.86 6.98 30.26
C LYS A 2 4.22 7.86 29.07
N CYS A 3 5.25 8.69 29.20
CA CYS A 3 5.76 9.52 28.11
C CYS A 3 6.23 8.60 26.96
N PRO A 4 5.73 8.78 25.72
CA PRO A 4 6.11 7.93 24.59
C PRO A 4 7.58 8.14 24.17
N MET A 5 8.17 9.28 24.52
CA MET A 5 9.55 9.62 24.13
C MET A 5 10.61 9.14 25.12
N CYS A 6 10.34 9.15 26.43
CA CYS A 6 11.33 8.78 27.45
C CYS A 6 10.88 7.68 28.43
N GLY A 7 9.64 7.18 28.30
CA GLY A 7 9.10 6.07 29.09
C GLY A 7 8.76 6.39 30.55
N LYS A 8 9.07 7.60 31.05
CA LYS A 8 8.77 8.00 32.43
C LYS A 8 7.28 8.25 32.64
N SER A 9 6.83 8.02 33.88
CA SER A 9 5.45 8.29 34.27
C SER A 9 5.18 9.80 34.25
N VAL A 10 4.11 10.20 33.60
CA VAL A 10 3.63 11.59 33.49
C VAL A 10 2.15 11.64 33.88
N GLY A 11 1.71 12.79 34.40
CA GLY A 11 0.32 13.01 34.76
C GLY A 11 -0.58 12.96 33.52
N ASP A 12 -1.83 12.54 33.70
CA ASP A 12 -2.79 12.37 32.60
C ASP A 12 -3.26 13.70 31.97
N HIS A 13 -2.83 14.83 32.52
CA HIS A 13 -3.15 16.19 32.05
C HIS A 13 -1.90 17.04 31.75
N ASP A 14 -0.71 16.44 31.78
CA ASP A 14 0.53 17.16 31.47
C ASP A 14 0.65 17.36 29.95
N ALA A 15 0.65 18.61 29.48
CA ALA A 15 0.82 18.93 28.06
C ALA A 15 2.27 18.71 27.57
N LEU A 16 3.23 18.72 28.49
CA LEU A 16 4.66 18.56 28.23
C LEU A 16 5.24 17.58 29.25
N CYS A 17 6.12 16.69 28.81
CA CYS A 17 6.81 15.79 29.72
C CYS A 17 7.81 16.58 30.58
N PRO A 18 7.68 16.61 31.92
CA PRO A 18 8.58 17.38 32.79
C PRO A 18 10.02 16.83 32.82
N SER A 19 10.24 15.62 32.31
CA SER A 19 11.59 15.00 32.26
C SER A 19 12.34 15.21 30.95
N CYS A 20 11.65 15.34 29.81
CA CYS A 20 12.33 15.47 28.51
C CYS A 20 11.82 16.61 27.63
N GLY A 21 10.81 17.36 28.10
CA GLY A 21 10.28 18.54 27.40
C GLY A 21 9.45 18.24 26.15
N SER A 22 9.15 16.97 25.86
CA SER A 22 8.34 16.60 24.69
C SER A 22 6.85 16.89 24.90
N GLU A 23 6.17 17.44 23.90
CA GLU A 23 4.71 17.61 23.90
C GLU A 23 4.01 16.25 23.97
N LEU A 24 3.11 16.11 24.95
CA LEU A 24 2.29 14.94 25.16
C LEU A 24 0.94 15.21 24.50
N PHE A 25 0.82 14.80 23.24
CA PHE A 25 -0.36 15.08 22.42
C PHE A 25 -1.58 14.32 22.94
N ILE A 26 -2.49 15.01 23.64
CA ILE A 26 -3.82 14.51 23.95
C ILE A 26 -4.75 14.96 22.82
N ASP A 27 -5.33 13.99 22.09
CA ASP A 27 -6.28 14.24 21.00
C ASP A 27 -7.56 14.90 21.54
N THR A 28 -7.55 16.23 21.54
CA THR A 28 -8.60 17.11 22.08
C THR A 28 -9.90 17.09 21.25
N LYS A 29 -9.96 16.36 20.13
CA LYS A 29 -11.21 16.20 19.37
C LYS A 29 -12.21 15.23 20.02
N LEU A 30 -11.76 14.33 20.89
CA LEU A 30 -12.65 13.40 21.59
C LEU A 30 -13.21 13.99 22.91
N ALA A 31 -12.44 14.88 23.57
CA ALA A 31 -12.82 15.52 24.83
C ALA A 31 -13.85 16.65 24.65
N ALA A 32 -13.75 17.44 23.58
CA ALA A 32 -14.67 18.55 23.29
C ALA A 32 -16.11 18.12 22.98
N LYS A 33 -16.36 16.84 22.70
CA LYS A 33 -17.72 16.30 22.46
C LYS A 33 -18.45 15.87 23.73
N ILE A 34 -17.74 15.73 24.85
CA ILE A 34 -18.29 15.17 26.09
C ILE A 34 -18.58 16.26 27.13
N PHE A 35 -17.90 17.41 27.06
CA PHE A 35 -18.09 18.51 28.00
C PHE A 35 -18.02 19.86 27.28
N GLU A 36 -19.16 20.43 26.87
CA GLU A 36 -19.46 21.83 27.17
C GLU A 36 -20.91 22.20 26.89
N LYS A 37 -21.52 22.74 27.95
CA LYS A 37 -22.86 23.30 28.06
C LYS A 37 -22.66 24.78 28.39
N ARG A 38 -23.11 25.65 27.49
CA ARG A 38 -23.59 27.05 27.64
C ARG A 38 -22.86 28.10 28.53
N GLU A 39 -22.73 29.28 27.90
CA GLU A 39 -23.05 30.67 28.35
C GLU A 39 -21.95 31.64 28.89
N GLU A 40 -21.70 32.70 28.08
CA GLU A 40 -21.61 34.19 28.33
C GLU A 40 -20.61 34.79 29.37
N PRO A 41 -20.18 36.10 29.35
CA PRO A 41 -20.91 37.33 28.91
C PRO A 41 -20.13 38.56 28.28
N GLU A 42 -20.96 39.54 27.84
CA GLU A 42 -20.92 41.04 27.63
C GLU A 42 -19.72 41.94 28.05
N PRO A 43 -19.61 43.30 27.75
CA PRO A 43 -20.64 44.37 27.45
C PRO A 43 -20.25 45.37 26.30
N ASP A 44 -21.03 46.36 25.82
CA ASP A 44 -21.56 47.59 26.46
C ASP A 44 -22.63 48.36 25.62
N VAL A 45 -23.43 49.16 26.34
CA VAL A 45 -24.70 49.89 26.08
C VAL A 45 -24.48 51.30 25.42
N PRO A 46 -25.45 52.26 25.21
CA PRO A 46 -26.92 52.27 25.37
C PRO A 46 -27.82 53.09 24.40
N LYS A 47 -29.15 52.97 24.67
CA LYS A 47 -30.33 53.87 24.43
C LYS A 47 -31.26 53.43 23.27
N SER A 48 -32.59 53.36 23.38
CA SER A 48 -33.56 53.72 24.43
C SER A 48 -34.98 53.17 24.11
N LYS A 49 -35.77 52.94 25.18
CA LYS A 49 -37.25 53.06 25.32
C LYS A 49 -38.20 52.27 24.39
N GLY A 50 -38.97 51.35 24.99
CA GLY A 50 -40.26 50.88 24.48
C GLY A 50 -40.87 49.73 25.29
N LYS A 51 -42.14 49.83 25.69
CA LYS A 51 -42.81 49.01 26.71
C LYS A 51 -43.19 47.58 26.25
N LYS A 52 -43.27 46.68 27.24
CA LYS A 52 -43.87 45.32 27.28
C LYS A 52 -45.09 45.10 26.37
N LYS A 53 -45.14 43.93 25.73
CA LYS A 53 -46.27 42.99 25.79
C LYS A 53 -45.91 41.61 25.24
N ASP A 54 -46.32 40.59 25.98
CA ASP A 54 -46.21 39.16 25.68
C ASP A 54 -46.81 38.79 24.31
N LYS A 55 -46.12 37.89 23.59
CA LYS A 55 -46.76 36.89 22.73
C LYS A 55 -45.78 35.76 22.42
N VAL A 56 -46.09 34.60 22.99
CA VAL A 56 -45.54 33.29 22.63
C VAL A 56 -45.78 33.06 21.14
N GLY A 57 -44.71 33.11 20.35
CA GLY A 57 -44.69 32.73 18.94
C GLY A 57 -43.78 31.53 18.76
N ARG A 58 -44.36 30.35 18.49
CA ARG A 58 -43.64 29.16 18.03
C ARG A 58 -42.87 29.51 16.75
N LEU A 59 -41.54 29.50 16.80
CA LEU A 59 -40.69 29.38 15.63
C LEU A 59 -40.13 27.95 15.58
N LYS A 60 -40.90 27.04 14.97
CA LYS A 60 -40.34 25.84 14.36
C LYS A 60 -39.53 26.32 13.15
N GLY A 61 -38.23 26.57 13.35
CA GLY A 61 -37.28 26.69 12.25
C GLY A 61 -37.07 25.31 11.64
N SER A 62 -37.95 24.90 10.72
CA SER A 62 -37.65 23.81 9.81
C SER A 62 -36.56 24.30 8.87
N MET A 63 -35.31 23.92 9.13
CA MET A 63 -34.24 24.02 8.16
C MET A 63 -34.57 23.02 7.04
N LYS A 64 -35.36 23.46 6.05
CA LYS A 64 -35.47 22.74 4.78
C LYS A 64 -34.18 23.06 4.05
N PRO A 65 -33.27 22.10 3.85
CA PRO A 65 -32.06 22.38 3.10
C PRO A 65 -32.49 22.65 1.66
N ASP A 66 -32.08 23.81 1.15
CA ASP A 66 -32.35 24.21 -0.22
C ASP A 66 -31.73 23.16 -1.17
N LEU A 67 -32.57 22.51 -1.99
CA LEU A 67 -32.12 21.43 -2.88
C LEU A 67 -31.01 21.88 -3.84
N HIS A 68 -30.92 23.18 -4.15
CA HIS A 68 -29.92 23.72 -5.05
C HIS A 68 -28.51 23.75 -4.43
N SER A 69 -28.39 24.09 -3.13
CA SER A 69 -27.12 24.07 -2.42
C SER A 69 -26.68 22.63 -2.10
N ILE A 70 -27.61 21.71 -1.84
CA ILE A 70 -27.29 20.27 -1.74
C ILE A 70 -26.77 19.72 -3.07
N LYS A 71 -27.39 20.07 -4.20
CA LYS A 71 -26.92 19.64 -5.54
C LYS A 71 -25.53 20.16 -5.86
N LEU A 72 -25.23 21.42 -5.54
CA LEU A 72 -23.89 22.00 -5.73
C LEU A 72 -22.83 21.34 -4.83
N ILE A 73 -23.15 21.08 -3.56
CA ILE A 73 -22.26 20.35 -2.64
C ILE A 73 -22.04 18.91 -3.13
N ALA A 74 -23.10 18.24 -3.59
CA ALA A 74 -23.01 16.89 -4.14
C ALA A 74 -22.15 16.84 -5.41
N ILE A 75 -22.29 17.80 -6.32
CA ILE A 75 -21.44 17.90 -7.52
C ILE A 75 -19.99 18.15 -7.12
N ALA A 76 -19.72 19.07 -6.20
CA ALA A 76 -18.36 19.36 -5.73
C ALA A 76 -17.69 18.12 -5.07
N LEU A 77 -18.44 17.38 -4.24
CA LEU A 77 -17.97 16.13 -3.63
C LEU A 77 -17.73 15.05 -4.69
N LEU A 78 -18.63 14.90 -5.67
CA LEU A 78 -18.47 13.93 -6.75
C LEU A 78 -17.24 14.25 -7.61
N SER A 79 -17.04 15.52 -7.96
CA SER A 79 -15.86 15.99 -8.71
C SER A 79 -14.57 15.76 -7.94
N LEU A 80 -14.54 16.01 -6.63
CA LEU A 80 -13.38 15.72 -5.79
C LEU A 80 -13.06 14.22 -5.76
N LEU A 81 -14.08 13.37 -5.67
CA LEU A 81 -13.94 11.91 -5.69
C LEU A 81 -13.38 11.41 -7.04
N VAL A 82 -13.83 12.00 -8.15
CA VAL A 82 -13.30 11.70 -9.49
C VAL A 82 -11.83 12.15 -9.61
N ILE A 83 -11.45 13.32 -9.10
CA ILE A 83 -10.06 13.79 -9.10
C ILE A 83 -9.18 12.83 -8.29
N ILE A 84 -9.61 12.43 -7.09
CA ILE A 84 -8.88 11.46 -6.26
C ILE A 84 -8.73 10.13 -7.02
N LEU A 85 -9.79 9.65 -7.66
CA LEU A 85 -9.75 8.42 -8.44
C LEU A 85 -8.78 8.51 -9.62
N VAL A 86 -8.78 9.62 -10.37
CA VAL A 86 -7.82 9.85 -11.46
C VAL A 86 -6.38 9.89 -10.94
N VAL A 87 -6.14 10.57 -9.82
CA VAL A 87 -4.80 10.62 -9.18
C VAL A 87 -4.34 9.21 -8.77
N VAL A 88 -5.21 8.42 -8.14
CA VAL A 88 -4.91 7.03 -7.77
C VAL A 88 -4.61 6.17 -9.00
N LEU A 89 -5.36 6.32 -10.09
CA LEU A 89 -5.12 5.60 -11.34
C LEU A 89 -3.79 5.99 -11.99
N ILE A 90 -3.42 7.28 -11.96
CA ILE A 90 -2.12 7.74 -12.47
C ILE A 90 -0.98 7.13 -11.63
N PHE A 91 -1.09 7.14 -10.30
CA PHE A 91 -0.06 6.55 -9.43
C PHE A 91 0.04 5.03 -9.61
N ARG A 92 -1.07 4.31 -9.85
CA ARG A 92 -1.05 2.88 -10.18
C ARG A 92 -0.45 2.58 -11.56
N SER A 93 -0.52 3.51 -12.51
CA SER A 93 -0.05 3.28 -13.88
C SER A 93 1.44 3.59 -14.09
N ILE A 94 2.14 4.15 -13.11
CA ILE A 94 3.57 4.45 -13.23
C ILE A 94 4.38 3.21 -12.84
N SER A 95 4.79 2.46 -13.86
CA SER A 95 5.79 1.39 -13.72
C SER A 95 7.02 1.94 -12.98
N THR A 96 7.43 1.22 -11.92
CA THR A 96 8.54 1.66 -11.06
C THR A 96 9.86 1.63 -11.84
N LYS A 97 10.86 2.34 -11.33
CA LYS A 97 12.22 2.31 -11.90
C LYS A 97 12.77 0.87 -11.98
N GLY A 98 12.54 0.07 -10.95
CA GLY A 98 12.97 -1.33 -10.89
C GLY A 98 12.27 -2.21 -11.92
N GLU A 99 10.96 -2.05 -12.12
CA GLU A 99 10.23 -2.83 -13.12
C GLU A 99 10.74 -2.56 -14.55
N LYS A 100 11.02 -1.28 -14.88
CA LYS A 100 11.62 -0.90 -16.16
C LYS A 100 13.01 -1.51 -16.35
N TYR A 101 13.82 -1.56 -15.31
CA TYR A 101 15.12 -2.20 -15.34
C TYR A 101 15.02 -3.69 -15.56
N ALA A 102 14.12 -4.38 -14.86
CA ALA A 102 13.88 -5.81 -15.06
C ALA A 102 13.41 -6.11 -16.49
N LYS A 103 12.47 -5.31 -17.01
CA LYS A 103 11.98 -5.47 -18.39
C LYS A 103 13.09 -5.30 -19.42
N LYS A 104 13.96 -4.29 -19.27
CA LYS A 104 15.13 -4.09 -20.14
C LYS A 104 16.16 -5.21 -20.00
N ALA A 105 16.35 -5.71 -18.79
CA ALA A 105 17.26 -6.83 -18.53
C ALA A 105 16.75 -8.16 -19.09
N ALA A 106 15.43 -8.36 -19.17
CA ALA A 106 14.81 -9.56 -19.71
C ALA A 106 15.20 -9.80 -21.19
N ASP A 107 15.46 -8.74 -21.97
CA ASP A 107 15.95 -8.84 -23.36
C ASP A 107 17.32 -9.56 -23.48
N PHE A 108 18.03 -9.73 -22.36
CA PHE A 108 19.33 -10.39 -22.30
C PHE A 108 19.27 -11.82 -21.73
N ILE A 109 18.08 -12.37 -21.50
CA ILE A 109 17.95 -13.78 -21.10
C ILE A 109 18.61 -14.69 -22.15
N GLY A 110 19.44 -15.62 -21.67
CA GLY A 110 20.28 -16.52 -22.47
C GLY A 110 21.67 -15.95 -22.82
N ALA A 111 21.90 -14.66 -22.61
CA ALA A 111 23.21 -14.04 -22.80
C ALA A 111 24.12 -14.23 -21.59
N ASP A 112 25.43 -14.18 -21.83
CA ASP A 112 26.47 -14.05 -20.81
C ASP A 112 26.27 -12.77 -19.98
N PHE A 113 26.27 -12.92 -18.66
CA PHE A 113 25.95 -11.83 -17.73
C PHE A 113 26.95 -10.67 -17.81
N ASP A 114 28.25 -10.94 -17.86
CA ASP A 114 29.30 -9.93 -17.95
C ASP A 114 29.20 -9.07 -19.22
N THR A 115 28.76 -9.68 -20.32
CA THR A 115 28.53 -9.00 -21.59
C THR A 115 27.23 -8.19 -21.56
N ALA A 116 26.16 -8.76 -20.98
CA ALA A 116 24.86 -8.11 -20.88
C ALA A 116 24.87 -6.92 -19.92
N SER A 117 25.47 -7.07 -18.74
CA SER A 117 25.53 -6.05 -17.70
C SER A 117 26.19 -4.75 -18.17
N LYS A 118 27.21 -4.83 -19.03
CA LYS A 118 27.86 -3.66 -19.65
C LYS A 118 26.94 -2.83 -20.56
N LYS A 119 25.85 -3.43 -21.06
CA LYS A 119 24.83 -2.75 -21.88
C LYS A 119 23.68 -2.20 -21.04
N MET A 120 23.63 -2.55 -19.75
CA MET A 120 22.67 -2.04 -18.79
C MET A 120 23.21 -0.73 -18.18
N ASP A 121 22.33 0.24 -17.99
CA ASP A 121 22.63 1.60 -17.54
C ASP A 121 22.31 1.79 -16.04
N PHE A 122 22.40 0.72 -15.26
CA PHE A 122 22.15 0.71 -13.83
C PHE A 122 23.15 -0.17 -13.10
N LYS A 123 23.34 0.12 -11.81
CA LYS A 123 24.32 -0.57 -10.97
C LYS A 123 23.80 -1.96 -10.59
N ILE A 124 24.57 -2.99 -10.93
CA ILE A 124 24.32 -4.37 -10.54
C ILE A 124 25.47 -4.82 -9.62
N LYS A 125 25.15 -5.60 -8.60
CA LYS A 125 26.07 -6.10 -7.56
C LYS A 125 25.92 -7.62 -7.45
N GLN A 126 26.95 -8.31 -6.97
CA GLN A 126 26.85 -9.72 -6.59
C GLN A 126 26.19 -9.93 -5.22
N GLU A 127 26.30 -8.93 -4.33
CA GLU A 127 25.73 -9.00 -2.98
C GLU A 127 24.83 -7.78 -2.72
N SER A 128 23.68 -8.04 -2.12
CA SER A 128 22.75 -7.00 -1.64
C SER A 128 23.26 -6.40 -0.33
N GLY A 129 23.00 -5.10 -0.14
CA GLY A 129 23.18 -4.46 1.17
C GLY A 129 22.13 -4.88 2.21
N TYR A 130 21.06 -5.57 1.80
CA TYR A 130 19.89 -5.85 2.62
C TYR A 130 19.82 -7.33 3.01
N LYS A 131 20.09 -7.61 4.30
CA LYS A 131 20.03 -8.98 4.85
C LYS A 131 18.66 -9.65 4.69
N GLY A 132 17.60 -8.85 4.70
CA GLY A 132 16.24 -9.36 4.46
C GLY A 132 16.11 -9.99 3.09
N LEU A 133 16.70 -9.37 2.06
CA LEU A 133 16.69 -9.89 0.70
C LEU A 133 17.52 -11.17 0.59
N THR A 134 18.75 -11.14 1.13
CA THR A 134 19.68 -12.29 1.05
C THR A 134 19.21 -13.52 1.80
N ALA A 135 18.34 -13.36 2.81
CA ALA A 135 17.83 -14.48 3.59
C ALA A 135 16.68 -15.23 2.91
N VAL A 136 15.97 -14.59 1.98
CA VAL A 136 14.69 -15.13 1.45
C VAL A 136 14.67 -15.31 -0.07
N ILE A 137 15.59 -14.69 -0.80
CA ILE A 137 15.69 -14.85 -2.25
C ILE A 137 17.09 -15.31 -2.62
N ASP A 138 17.14 -16.42 -3.35
CA ASP A 138 18.35 -16.93 -3.99
C ASP A 138 18.59 -16.19 -5.30
N TYR A 139 19.84 -15.77 -5.54
CA TYR A 139 20.24 -14.98 -6.70
C TYR A 139 21.76 -15.01 -6.94
N ASN A 140 22.17 -14.72 -8.18
CA ASN A 140 23.58 -14.53 -8.54
C ASN A 140 23.97 -13.05 -8.55
N TYR A 141 23.08 -12.19 -9.03
CA TYR A 141 23.29 -10.75 -9.06
C TYR A 141 22.01 -9.98 -8.72
N VAL A 142 22.17 -8.74 -8.27
CA VAL A 142 21.08 -7.87 -7.84
C VAL A 142 21.35 -6.41 -8.19
N ALA A 143 20.33 -5.75 -8.72
CA ALA A 143 20.22 -4.30 -8.69
C ALA A 143 19.11 -3.93 -7.70
N GLU A 144 19.32 -2.92 -6.88
CA GLU A 144 18.41 -2.56 -5.78
C GLU A 144 18.26 -1.05 -5.67
N SER A 145 17.16 -0.59 -5.09
CA SER A 145 16.97 0.81 -4.76
C SER A 145 17.96 1.28 -3.69
N ASP A 146 18.28 2.58 -3.72
CA ASP A 146 19.03 3.23 -2.64
C ASP A 146 18.13 3.52 -1.41
N ASP A 147 16.81 3.57 -1.63
CA ASP A 147 15.80 3.73 -0.59
C ASP A 147 15.40 2.38 0.02
N ASP A 148 14.93 2.40 1.27
CA ASP A 148 14.55 1.20 2.02
C ASP A 148 13.11 1.21 2.56
N VAL A 149 12.60 0.02 2.84
CA VAL A 149 11.35 -0.21 3.58
C VAL A 149 11.59 -1.18 4.73
N ARG A 150 10.81 -1.02 5.80
CA ARG A 150 10.84 -1.91 6.95
C ARG A 150 9.54 -2.70 7.02
N ILE A 151 9.66 -4.03 6.98
CA ILE A 151 8.54 -4.98 7.01
C ILE A 151 8.84 -5.95 8.16
N ASP A 152 7.95 -6.01 9.15
CA ASP A 152 8.06 -6.89 10.32
C ASP A 152 9.44 -6.86 11.01
N GLY A 153 10.02 -5.66 11.09
CA GLY A 153 11.32 -5.45 11.74
C GLY A 153 12.55 -5.78 10.88
N VAL A 154 12.35 -6.22 9.64
CA VAL A 154 13.40 -6.49 8.66
C VAL A 154 13.44 -5.36 7.63
N THR A 155 14.65 -4.94 7.26
CA THR A 155 14.85 -3.89 6.25
C THR A 155 15.11 -4.52 4.89
N TYR A 156 14.36 -4.06 3.90
CA TYR A 156 14.43 -4.44 2.48
C TYR A 156 14.69 -3.20 1.63
N PRO A 157 15.25 -3.32 0.42
CA PRO A 157 15.19 -2.21 -0.53
C PRO A 157 13.72 -1.97 -0.90
N GLU A 158 13.36 -0.74 -1.27
CA GLU A 158 12.05 -0.45 -1.85
C GLU A 158 11.72 -1.35 -3.05
N TRP A 159 12.72 -1.61 -3.89
CA TRP A 159 12.62 -2.58 -4.99
C TRP A 159 13.95 -3.28 -5.26
N ALA A 160 13.88 -4.48 -5.84
CA ALA A 160 15.04 -5.22 -6.33
C ALA A 160 14.79 -5.80 -7.73
N VAL A 161 15.83 -5.88 -8.54
CA VAL A 161 15.92 -6.64 -9.78
C VAL A 161 16.97 -7.71 -9.58
N ILE A 162 16.54 -8.95 -9.69
CA ILE A 162 17.28 -10.14 -9.31
C ILE A 162 17.62 -10.90 -10.59
N PHE A 163 18.85 -11.37 -10.68
CA PHE A 163 19.35 -12.13 -11.81
C PHE A 163 19.75 -13.52 -11.32
N LYS A 164 19.23 -14.55 -11.99
CA LYS A 164 19.78 -15.90 -11.89
C LYS A 164 20.54 -16.25 -13.14
N THR A 165 21.67 -16.92 -12.98
CA THR A 165 22.49 -17.42 -14.06
C THR A 165 22.65 -18.94 -13.97
N ASP A 166 22.94 -19.57 -15.10
CA ASP A 166 23.35 -20.98 -15.12
C ASP A 166 24.83 -21.14 -14.75
N GLU A 167 25.33 -22.38 -14.79
CA GLU A 167 26.73 -22.70 -14.48
C GLU A 167 27.75 -22.03 -15.43
N ASN A 168 27.30 -21.55 -16.60
CA ASN A 168 28.12 -20.82 -17.57
C ASN A 168 27.91 -19.30 -17.50
N ASP A 169 27.33 -18.82 -16.39
CA ASP A 169 26.98 -17.42 -16.13
C ASP A 169 26.05 -16.79 -17.18
N ARG A 170 25.20 -17.60 -17.82
CA ARG A 170 24.16 -17.10 -18.73
C ARG A 170 22.88 -16.79 -17.96
N ILE A 171 22.28 -15.64 -18.23
CA ILE A 171 21.06 -15.20 -17.57
C ILE A 171 19.91 -16.18 -17.88
N THR A 172 19.34 -16.80 -16.85
CA THR A 172 18.21 -17.73 -16.98
C THR A 172 16.89 -17.11 -16.51
N GLU A 173 16.97 -16.20 -15.53
CA GLU A 173 15.83 -15.50 -14.97
C GLU A 173 16.20 -14.05 -14.64
N VAL A 174 15.28 -13.13 -14.94
CA VAL A 174 15.29 -11.76 -14.41
C VAL A 174 14.01 -11.55 -13.62
N ARG A 175 14.11 -11.21 -12.33
CA ARG A 175 12.95 -11.04 -11.46
C ARG A 175 12.92 -9.65 -10.82
N TYR A 176 11.82 -8.93 -11.00
CA TYR A 176 11.51 -7.71 -10.27
C TYR A 176 10.77 -8.03 -8.96
N CYS A 177 11.11 -7.38 -7.86
CA CYS A 177 10.38 -7.42 -6.59
C CYS A 177 10.09 -6.00 -6.09
N ASP A 178 8.83 -5.74 -5.74
CA ASP A 178 8.34 -4.48 -5.17
C ASP A 178 8.01 -4.65 -3.68
N PHE A 179 8.97 -4.34 -2.81
CA PHE A 179 8.75 -4.48 -1.37
C PHE A 179 7.83 -3.39 -0.81
N LYS A 180 7.63 -2.26 -1.52
CA LYS A 180 6.64 -1.26 -1.09
C LYS A 180 5.22 -1.80 -1.11
N SER A 181 4.92 -2.66 -2.09
CA SER A 181 3.58 -3.22 -2.28
C SER A 181 3.09 -4.01 -1.06
N ILE A 182 4.01 -4.61 -0.30
CA ILE A 182 3.72 -5.45 0.88
C ILE A 182 4.24 -4.84 2.19
N LYS A 183 4.55 -3.55 2.21
CA LYS A 183 5.19 -2.91 3.37
C LYS A 183 4.35 -2.94 4.65
N SER A 184 3.02 -2.95 4.51
CA SER A 184 2.08 -2.92 5.63
C SER A 184 1.83 -4.30 6.23
N ASP A 185 2.00 -5.35 5.44
CA ASP A 185 1.77 -6.75 5.82
C ASP A 185 2.55 -7.64 4.86
N ILE A 186 3.52 -8.41 5.37
CA ILE A 186 4.35 -9.32 4.57
C ILE A 186 3.52 -10.38 3.84
N LYS A 187 2.33 -10.71 4.38
CA LYS A 187 1.37 -11.65 3.77
C LYS A 187 0.66 -11.03 2.56
N GLY A 188 0.72 -9.72 2.39
CA GLY A 188 0.07 -8.98 1.31
C GLY A 188 -1.39 -8.62 1.61
N VAL A 189 -2.26 -8.72 0.61
CA VAL A 189 -3.64 -8.23 0.68
C VAL A 189 -4.57 -9.24 1.35
N LYS A 190 -5.44 -8.81 2.28
CA LYS A 190 -6.50 -9.69 2.82
C LYS A 190 -7.57 -9.95 1.75
N LYS A 191 -7.93 -11.21 1.53
CA LYS A 191 -9.05 -11.67 0.69
C LYS A 191 -10.07 -12.41 1.54
N GLU A 192 -11.33 -12.41 1.09
CA GLU A 192 -12.41 -13.12 1.79
C GLU A 192 -12.22 -14.64 1.74
N HIS A 193 -11.76 -15.14 0.59
CA HIS A 193 -11.55 -16.56 0.34
C HIS A 193 -10.28 -16.79 -0.47
N MET A 194 -9.90 -18.06 -0.63
CA MET A 194 -8.85 -18.47 -1.54
C MET A 194 -9.21 -18.03 -2.98
N VAL A 195 -8.25 -17.38 -3.65
CA VAL A 195 -8.39 -17.01 -5.06
C VAL A 195 -8.38 -18.26 -5.92
N ASN A 196 -9.40 -18.43 -6.77
CA ASN A 196 -9.50 -19.52 -7.74
C ASN A 196 -9.56 -18.93 -9.16
N LEU A 197 -8.64 -19.38 -10.02
CA LEU A 197 -8.56 -18.96 -11.42
C LEU A 197 -8.91 -20.09 -12.40
N ASP A 198 -9.45 -21.22 -11.94
CA ASP A 198 -9.83 -22.39 -12.76
C ASP A 198 -10.90 -22.06 -13.80
N LYS A 199 -11.66 -20.98 -13.59
CA LYS A 199 -12.64 -20.48 -14.55
C LYS A 199 -12.00 -19.88 -15.82
N PHE A 200 -10.70 -19.57 -15.78
CA PHE A 200 -9.98 -19.01 -16.91
C PHE A 200 -9.27 -20.11 -17.69
N THR A 201 -9.30 -20.00 -19.01
CA THR A 201 -8.65 -20.95 -19.93
C THR A 201 -7.40 -20.34 -20.53
N THR A 202 -6.54 -21.18 -21.10
CA THR A 202 -5.37 -20.72 -21.86
C THR A 202 -5.75 -19.66 -22.89
N GLY A 203 -4.95 -18.60 -22.99
CA GLY A 203 -5.21 -17.46 -23.88
C GLY A 203 -6.20 -16.42 -23.30
N THR A 204 -6.63 -16.57 -22.05
CA THR A 204 -7.38 -15.49 -21.37
C THR A 204 -6.51 -14.25 -21.25
N ASP A 205 -7.05 -13.11 -21.67
CA ASP A 205 -6.37 -11.82 -21.60
C ASP A 205 -6.00 -11.44 -20.15
N LYS A 206 -4.77 -10.98 -19.96
CA LYS A 206 -4.23 -10.59 -18.65
C LYS A 206 -5.13 -9.58 -17.92
N SER A 207 -5.71 -8.59 -18.62
CA SER A 207 -6.54 -7.57 -17.97
C SER A 207 -7.83 -8.15 -17.36
N THR A 208 -8.30 -9.28 -17.89
CA THR A 208 -9.45 -9.99 -17.33
C THR A 208 -9.07 -10.67 -16.02
N ILE A 209 -7.90 -11.30 -15.98
CA ILE A 209 -7.36 -11.93 -14.77
C ILE A 209 -7.04 -10.86 -13.72
N ASP A 210 -6.40 -9.75 -14.11
CA ASP A 210 -6.07 -8.65 -13.19
C ASP A 210 -7.32 -8.07 -12.51
N LYS A 211 -8.43 -7.93 -13.24
CA LYS A 211 -9.71 -7.47 -12.68
C LYS A 211 -10.29 -8.45 -11.67
N GLU A 212 -10.15 -9.75 -11.91
CA GLU A 212 -10.60 -10.77 -10.97
C GLU A 212 -9.76 -10.77 -9.70
N LEU A 213 -8.44 -10.66 -9.86
CA LEU A 213 -7.52 -10.66 -8.74
C LEU A 213 -7.75 -9.44 -7.85
N ASP A 214 -8.02 -8.27 -8.42
CA ASP A 214 -8.19 -7.00 -7.70
C ASP A 214 -7.10 -6.80 -6.64
N MET A 215 -5.85 -6.97 -7.06
CA MET A 215 -4.64 -6.75 -6.26
C MET A 215 -3.45 -6.55 -7.18
N ASP A 216 -2.50 -5.75 -6.71
CA ASP A 216 -1.25 -5.53 -7.42
C ASP A 216 -0.29 -6.71 -7.19
N TYR A 217 0.52 -7.04 -8.20
CA TYR A 217 1.56 -8.05 -8.03
C TYR A 217 2.70 -7.49 -7.17
N TYR A 218 3.30 -8.36 -6.37
CA TYR A 218 4.50 -8.06 -5.60
C TYR A 218 5.77 -8.26 -6.45
N SER A 219 5.75 -9.19 -7.40
CA SER A 219 6.95 -9.54 -8.18
C SER A 219 6.60 -9.99 -9.59
N ILE A 220 7.50 -9.77 -10.53
CA ILE A 220 7.43 -10.27 -11.91
C ILE A 220 8.70 -11.07 -12.19
N SER A 221 8.59 -12.27 -12.74
CA SER A 221 9.71 -13.09 -13.17
C SER A 221 9.66 -13.28 -14.68
N TYR A 222 10.75 -12.98 -15.36
CA TYR A 222 10.95 -13.18 -16.79
C TYR A 222 11.91 -14.34 -17.00
N THR A 223 11.50 -15.31 -17.81
CA THR A 223 12.33 -16.41 -18.28
C THR A 223 12.25 -16.50 -19.80
N LYS A 224 13.04 -17.39 -20.41
CA LYS A 224 12.95 -17.67 -21.84
C LYS A 224 11.58 -18.26 -22.24
N ASP A 225 10.90 -18.89 -21.28
CA ASP A 225 9.68 -19.67 -21.52
C ASP A 225 8.41 -18.81 -21.33
N GLY A 226 8.53 -17.64 -20.69
CA GLY A 226 7.40 -16.76 -20.41
C GLY A 226 7.62 -15.78 -19.26
N THR A 227 6.51 -15.22 -18.79
CA THR A 227 6.47 -14.24 -17.69
C THR A 227 5.54 -14.73 -16.58
N ALA A 228 6.01 -14.69 -15.33
CA ALA A 228 5.21 -14.99 -14.15
C ALA A 228 4.95 -13.72 -13.34
N TYR A 229 3.69 -13.47 -12.99
CA TYR A 229 3.30 -12.42 -12.03
C TYR A 229 2.99 -13.06 -10.69
N ILE A 230 3.61 -12.56 -9.64
CA ILE A 230 3.59 -13.16 -8.30
C ILE A 230 2.87 -12.18 -7.37
N TYR A 231 1.79 -12.67 -6.77
CA TYR A 231 0.92 -11.94 -5.86
C TYR A 231 1.07 -12.51 -4.45
N ARG A 232 0.87 -11.66 -3.45
CA ARG A 232 0.80 -12.06 -2.05
C ARG A 232 -0.55 -11.66 -1.48
N TYR A 233 -1.25 -12.63 -0.91
CA TYR A 233 -2.50 -12.40 -0.23
C TYR A 233 -2.67 -13.37 0.93
N TRP A 234 -3.65 -13.11 1.78
CA TRP A 234 -4.05 -14.06 2.82
C TRP A 234 -5.55 -14.05 3.01
N TYR A 235 -6.10 -15.15 3.53
CA TYR A 235 -7.51 -15.27 3.89
C TYR A 235 -7.64 -15.99 5.22
N GLU A 236 -8.79 -15.90 5.88
CA GLU A 236 -9.10 -16.69 7.08
C GLU A 236 -9.83 -17.96 6.65
N ASN A 237 -9.40 -19.12 7.14
CA ASN A 237 -10.14 -20.36 6.93
C ASN A 237 -11.37 -20.43 7.87
N ASP A 238 -12.16 -21.50 7.75
CA ASP A 238 -13.37 -21.70 8.58
C ASP A 238 -13.07 -21.81 10.09
N SER A 239 -11.81 -22.12 10.47
CA SER A 239 -11.34 -22.16 11.85
C SER A 239 -10.92 -20.78 12.38
N GLY A 240 -10.89 -19.74 11.52
CA GLY A 240 -10.38 -18.41 11.84
C GLY A 240 -8.85 -18.28 11.75
N ASP A 241 -8.16 -19.29 11.22
CA ASP A 241 -6.70 -19.25 11.06
C ASP A 241 -6.33 -18.51 9.77
N GLU A 242 -5.37 -17.60 9.87
CA GLU A 242 -4.82 -16.90 8.72
C GLU A 242 -4.02 -17.83 7.81
N GLN A 243 -4.35 -17.82 6.52
CA GLN A 243 -3.71 -18.62 5.47
C GLN A 243 -2.98 -17.68 4.50
N PRO A 244 -1.68 -17.41 4.70
CA PRO A 244 -0.89 -16.64 3.76
C PRO A 244 -0.57 -17.45 2.49
N VAL A 245 -0.74 -16.83 1.33
CA VAL A 245 -0.60 -17.45 0.01
C VAL A 245 0.28 -16.60 -0.89
N VAL A 246 1.22 -17.27 -1.57
CA VAL A 246 1.91 -16.74 -2.75
C VAL A 246 1.22 -17.33 -3.98
N LEU A 247 0.62 -16.46 -4.79
CA LEU A 247 -0.03 -16.84 -6.04
C LEU A 247 0.85 -16.46 -7.21
N THR A 248 1.26 -17.44 -8.00
CA THR A 248 2.00 -17.23 -9.24
C THR A 248 1.07 -17.42 -10.43
N VAL A 249 0.94 -16.42 -11.28
CA VAL A 249 0.16 -16.48 -12.53
C VAL A 249 1.14 -16.43 -13.70
N TYR A 250 1.18 -17.49 -14.49
CA TYR A 250 2.15 -17.68 -15.56
C TYR A 250 1.55 -17.46 -16.95
N TYR A 251 2.27 -16.71 -17.76
CA TYR A 251 1.99 -16.41 -19.16
C TYR A 251 3.17 -16.90 -19.99
N ASP A 252 2.92 -17.43 -21.18
CA ASP A 252 4.00 -17.83 -22.09
C ASP A 252 4.68 -16.62 -22.77
N SER A 253 5.61 -16.92 -23.68
CA SER A 253 6.31 -15.92 -24.50
C SER A 253 5.39 -15.12 -25.42
N ASP A 254 4.22 -15.65 -25.77
CA ASP A 254 3.22 -14.96 -26.61
C ASP A 254 2.30 -14.05 -25.77
N GLY A 255 2.43 -14.12 -24.43
CA GLY A 255 1.63 -13.35 -23.49
C GLY A 255 0.30 -14.01 -23.13
N ASP A 256 0.08 -15.25 -23.53
CA ASP A 256 -1.13 -15.99 -23.25
C ASP A 256 -1.08 -16.60 -21.85
N PHE A 257 -2.17 -16.45 -21.09
CA PHE A 257 -2.31 -17.14 -19.81
C PHE A 257 -2.12 -18.64 -20.01
N LYS A 258 -1.29 -19.28 -19.17
CA LYS A 258 -1.04 -20.72 -19.24
C LYS A 258 -1.51 -21.46 -18.01
N ALA A 259 -1.10 -20.98 -16.84
CA ALA A 259 -1.34 -21.67 -15.58
C ALA A 259 -1.24 -20.69 -14.41
N TYR A 260 -1.77 -21.11 -13.27
CA TYR A 260 -1.53 -20.45 -12.00
C TYR A 260 -1.22 -21.48 -10.91
N THR A 261 -0.44 -21.06 -9.93
CA THR A 261 -0.03 -21.91 -8.81
C THR A 261 -0.19 -21.13 -7.51
N PRO A 262 -1.16 -21.49 -6.66
CA PRO A 262 -1.21 -21.01 -5.29
C PRO A 262 -0.29 -21.85 -4.39
N GLN A 263 0.54 -21.19 -3.59
CA GLN A 263 1.41 -21.83 -2.61
C GLN A 263 1.15 -21.24 -1.22
N MET A 264 0.73 -22.07 -0.27
CA MET A 264 0.61 -21.65 1.14
C MET A 264 1.99 -21.41 1.74
N LEU A 265 2.18 -20.28 2.41
CA LEU A 265 3.38 -20.02 3.19
C LEU A 265 3.24 -20.71 4.54
N ASN A 266 3.98 -21.81 4.73
CA ASN A 266 4.02 -22.47 6.03
C ASN A 266 4.69 -21.55 7.06
N HIS A 267 4.08 -21.46 8.24
CA HIS A 267 4.51 -20.67 9.41
C HIS A 267 5.96 -20.93 9.89
N ARG A 268 6.68 -21.92 9.33
CA ARG A 268 8.10 -22.20 9.64
C ARG A 268 9.09 -21.30 8.89
N TYR A 269 8.64 -20.51 7.92
CA TYR A 269 9.50 -19.68 7.06
C TYR A 269 9.13 -18.19 7.08
N MET A 270 8.34 -17.76 8.07
CA MET A 270 8.18 -16.34 8.45
C MET A 270 8.98 -16.11 9.74
#